data_AF-A0A072PCV2-F1
#
_entry.id   AF-A0A072PCV2-F1
#
_cell.length_a   1.000
_cell.length_b   1.000
_cell.length_c   1.000
_cell.angle_alpha   90.00
_cell.angle_beta   90.00
_cell.angle_gamma   90.00
#
_symmetry.space_group_name_H-M   'P 1'
#
loop_
_entity.id
_entity.type
_entity.pdbx_description
1 polymer ?
#
loop_
_entity_poly.entity_id
_entity_poly.type
_entity_poly.pdbx_seq_one_letter_code
_entity_poly.pdbx_strand_id
1 'polypeptide(L)'
;MRAFIVIPGIVDTEMLDPGFKVFAHDDVRLTGMLALWLMRPEADFLRGQMVSVNWDVDEMLAHQQAIKDEKLLQIKWHPVLPCGGGVGLS
;
A
#
# COMPACT_ATOMS: atom_id res chain seq x y z
N MET A 1 3.25 18.64 0.91
CA MET A 1 4.05 17.40 0.91
C MET A 1 3.11 16.20 1.00
N ARG A 2 3.26 15.21 0.11
CA ARG A 2 2.50 13.94 0.11
C ARG A 2 3.46 12.82 0.51
N ALA A 3 2.97 11.84 1.26
CA ALA A 3 3.73 10.66 1.67
C ALA A 3 2.87 9.42 1.42
N PHE A 4 3.51 8.31 1.07
CA PHE A 4 2.87 7.05 0.70
C PHE A 4 3.68 5.90 1.29
N ILE A 5 3.01 4.79 1.59
CA ILE A 5 3.67 3.53 1.93
C ILE A 5 3.56 2.64 0.70
N VAL A 6 4.69 2.24 0.12
CA VAL A 6 4.72 1.44 -1.10
C VAL A 6 5.15 0.01 -0.76
N ILE A 7 4.35 -0.96 -1.19
CA ILE A 7 4.70 -2.37 -1.23
C ILE A 7 5.32 -2.63 -2.61
N PRO A 8 6.63 -2.90 -2.71
CA PRO A 8 7.35 -2.96 -3.98
C PRO A 8 7.16 -4.27 -4.77
N GLY A 9 6.43 -5.24 -4.22
CA GLY A 9 6.29 -6.58 -4.79
C GLY A 9 7.46 -7.51 -4.43
N ILE A 10 7.52 -8.69 -5.05
CA ILE A 10 8.61 -9.66 -4.91
C ILE A 10 9.42 -9.69 -6.21
N VAL A 11 10.62 -9.10 -6.15
CA VAL A 11 11.52 -8.96 -7.30
C VAL A 11 12.76 -9.83 -7.08
N ASP A 12 13.25 -10.47 -8.15
CA ASP A 12 14.51 -11.26 -8.12
C ASP A 12 15.71 -10.31 -8.01
N THR A 13 16.11 -10.03 -6.78
CA THR A 13 17.27 -9.18 -6.44
C THR A 13 18.21 -9.95 -5.54
N GLU A 14 19.45 -9.47 -5.37
CA GLU A 14 20.43 -10.09 -4.47
C GLU A 14 19.98 -10.13 -2.99
N MET A 15 19.05 -9.27 -2.59
CA MET A 15 18.49 -9.24 -1.23
C MET A 15 17.35 -10.24 -1.02
N LEU A 16 16.84 -10.86 -2.09
CA LEU A 16 15.72 -11.78 -2.00
C LEU A 16 16.17 -13.08 -1.31
N ASP A 17 15.43 -13.51 -0.29
CA ASP A 17 15.63 -14.83 0.31
C ASP A 17 15.39 -15.92 -0.77
N PRO A 18 16.32 -16.89 -0.93
CA PRO A 18 16.19 -17.96 -1.92
C PRO A 18 14.86 -18.73 -1.85
N GLY A 19 14.25 -18.84 -0.67
CA GLY A 19 12.94 -19.48 -0.47
C GLY A 19 11.78 -18.76 -1.17
N PHE A 20 11.91 -17.46 -1.45
CA PHE A 20 10.90 -16.67 -2.16
C PHE A 20 11.13 -16.55 -3.66
N LYS A 21 12.22 -17.14 -4.20
CA LYS A 21 12.58 -17.01 -5.63
C LYS A 21 11.50 -17.53 -6.58
N VAL A 22 10.72 -18.53 -6.16
CA VAL A 22 9.60 -19.06 -6.96
C VAL A 22 8.43 -18.08 -7.09
N PHE A 23 8.34 -17.07 -6.23
CA PHE A 23 7.31 -16.04 -6.23
C PHE A 23 7.78 -14.71 -6.83
N ALA A 24 9.05 -14.63 -7.24
CA ALA A 24 9.67 -13.40 -7.74
C ALA A 24 9.29 -13.11 -9.20
N HIS A 25 8.01 -12.83 -9.42
CA HIS A 25 7.45 -12.56 -10.74
C HIS A 25 7.43 -11.07 -11.10
N ASP A 26 7.61 -10.19 -10.12
CA ASP A 26 7.53 -8.75 -10.34
C ASP A 26 8.78 -8.21 -11.03
N ASP A 27 8.57 -7.33 -12.00
CA ASP A 27 9.66 -6.64 -12.68
C ASP A 27 10.22 -5.52 -11.79
N VAL A 28 11.55 -5.43 -11.70
CA VAL A 28 12.27 -4.43 -10.91
C VAL A 28 11.85 -2.98 -11.20
N ARG A 29 11.35 -2.70 -12.41
CA ARG A 29 10.91 -1.37 -12.84
C ARG A 29 9.57 -0.94 -12.26
N LEU A 30 8.73 -1.88 -11.79
CA LEU A 30 7.36 -1.59 -11.36
C LEU A 30 7.29 -0.59 -10.21
N THR A 31 8.18 -0.71 -9.23
CA THR A 31 8.23 0.24 -8.10
C THR A 31 8.54 1.67 -8.58
N GLY A 32 9.46 1.81 -9.53
CA GLY A 32 9.79 3.12 -10.13
C GLY A 32 8.62 3.69 -10.93
N MET A 33 7.96 2.86 -11.74
CA MET A 33 6.78 3.27 -12.52
C MET A 33 5.62 3.69 -11.62
N LEU A 34 5.34 2.94 -10.55
CA LEU A 34 4.33 3.30 -9.56
C LEU A 34 4.68 4.64 -8.87
N ALA A 35 5.94 4.85 -8.50
CA ALA A 35 6.38 6.11 -7.89
C ALA A 35 6.18 7.30 -8.86
N LEU A 36 6.47 7.13 -10.15
CA LEU A 36 6.19 8.13 -11.19
C LEU A 36 4.69 8.44 -11.28
N TRP A 37 3.85 7.41 -11.25
CA TRP A 37 2.40 7.59 -11.29
C TRP A 37 1.86 8.30 -10.03
N LEU A 38 2.35 7.95 -8.84
CA LEU A 38 1.96 8.59 -7.56
C LEU A 38 2.32 10.08 -7.50
N MET A 39 3.27 10.55 -8.33
CA MET A 39 3.55 11.98 -8.45
C MET A 39 2.47 12.77 -9.19
N ARG A 40 1.62 12.11 -9.98
CA ARG A 40 0.54 12.78 -10.71
C ARG A 40 -0.56 13.29 -9.76
N PRO A 41 -1.34 14.31 -10.15
CA PRO A 41 -2.42 14.84 -9.33
C PRO A 41 -3.58 13.85 -9.15
N GLU A 42 -3.82 12.96 -10.11
CA GLU A 42 -4.87 11.93 -10.03
C GLU A 42 -4.69 10.97 -8.84
N ALA A 43 -3.46 10.79 -8.35
CA ALA A 43 -3.14 9.95 -7.21
C ALA A 43 -3.34 10.62 -5.83
N ASP A 44 -3.84 11.87 -5.77
CA ASP A 44 -3.95 12.64 -4.52
C ASP A 44 -4.80 11.96 -3.43
N PHE A 45 -5.76 11.13 -3.83
CA PHE A 45 -6.58 10.34 -2.91
C PHE A 45 -5.82 9.31 -2.09
N LEU A 46 -4.65 8.89 -2.56
CA LEU A 46 -3.81 7.90 -1.91
C LEU A 46 -2.85 8.52 -0.88
N ARG A 47 -2.92 9.83 -0.67
CA ARG A 47 -2.06 10.50 0.30
C ARG A 47 -2.21 9.89 1.69
N GLY A 48 -1.10 9.42 2.26
CA GLY A 48 -1.07 8.77 3.57
C GLY A 48 -1.62 7.33 3.58
N GLN A 49 -1.88 6.75 2.41
CA GLN A 49 -2.35 5.38 2.24
C GLN A 49 -1.21 4.43 1.88
N MET A 50 -1.48 3.14 2.02
CA MET A 50 -0.62 2.06 1.54
C MET A 50 -1.02 1.66 0.12
N VAL A 51 -0.03 1.43 -0.75
CA VAL A 51 -0.23 1.08 -2.16
C VAL A 51 0.73 -0.05 -2.56
N SER A 52 0.27 -0.99 -3.38
CA SER A 52 1.11 -2.06 -3.93
C SER A 52 1.33 -1.89 -5.42
N VAL A 53 2.49 -2.32 -5.92
CA VAL A 53 2.79 -2.39 -7.36
C VAL A 53 1.90 -3.36 -8.13
N ASN A 54 1.28 -4.32 -7.43
CA ASN A 54 0.44 -5.34 -8.06
C ASN A 54 -1.02 -4.89 -8.28
N TRP A 55 -1.40 -3.70 -7.83
CA TRP A 55 -2.77 -3.20 -7.97
C TRP A 55 -3.00 -2.52 -9.31
N ASP A 56 -4.22 -2.68 -9.83
CA ASP A 56 -4.66 -2.04 -11.06
C ASP A 56 -5.02 -0.57 -10.81
N VAL A 57 -4.38 0.34 -11.56
CA VAL A 57 -4.59 1.78 -11.43
C VAL A 57 -5.99 2.20 -11.84
N ASP A 58 -6.54 1.63 -12.91
CA ASP A 58 -7.85 1.99 -13.43
C ASP A 58 -8.95 1.58 -12.46
N GLU A 59 -8.82 0.40 -11.84
CA GLU A 59 -9.71 -0.06 -10.77
C GLU A 59 -9.65 0.85 -9.54
N MET A 60 -8.43 1.23 -9.12
CA MET A 60 -8.26 2.15 -8.00
C MET A 60 -8.88 3.53 -8.26
N LEU A 61 -8.76 4.03 -9.49
CA LEU A 61 -9.38 5.29 -9.90
C LEU A 61 -10.91 5.18 -9.91
N ALA A 62 -11.46 4.07 -10.41
CA ALA A 62 -12.90 3.80 -10.39
C ALA A 62 -13.47 3.74 -8.96
N HIS A 63 -12.68 3.28 -7.98
CA HIS A 63 -13.09 3.14 -6.57
C HIS A 63 -12.53 4.22 -5.64
N GLN A 64 -12.03 5.33 -6.19
CA GLN A 64 -11.41 6.42 -5.44
C GLN A 64 -12.27 6.92 -4.26
N GLN A 65 -13.59 7.04 -4.46
CA GLN A 65 -14.49 7.57 -3.44
C GLN A 65 -14.62 6.61 -2.24
N ALA A 66 -14.80 5.32 -2.50
CA ALA A 66 -14.85 4.29 -1.45
C ALA A 66 -13.53 4.23 -0.67
N ILE A 67 -12.40 4.29 -1.36
CA ILE A 67 -11.06 4.31 -0.73
C ILE A 67 -10.92 5.48 0.24
N LYS A 68 -11.41 6.68 -0.13
CA LYS A 68 -11.37 7.88 0.71
C LYS A 68 -12.31 7.78 1.91
N ASP A 69 -13.56 7.46 1.67
CA ASP A 69 -14.62 7.56 2.69
C ASP A 69 -14.49 6.46 3.73
N GLU A 70 -14.21 5.24 3.29
CA GLU A 70 -14.11 4.06 4.16
C GLU A 70 -12.69 3.83 4.68
N LYS A 71 -11.71 4.61 4.18
CA LYS A 71 -10.29 4.52 4.57
C LYS A 71 -9.73 3.11 4.36
N LEU A 72 -10.10 2.49 3.23
CA LEU A 72 -9.81 1.08 2.93
C LEU A 72 -8.32 0.74 2.93
N LEU A 73 -7.49 1.72 2.55
CA LEU A 73 -6.04 1.54 2.37
C LEU A 73 -5.23 2.14 3.53
N GLN A 74 -5.90 2.55 4.61
CA GLN A 74 -5.26 3.22 5.71
C GLN A 74 -4.78 2.17 6.72
N ILE A 75 -3.47 2.16 6.97
CA ILE A 75 -2.91 1.36 8.06
C ILE A 75 -3.42 1.93 9.38
N LYS A 76 -4.14 1.11 10.14
CA LYS A 76 -4.62 1.44 11.48
C LYS A 76 -3.94 0.53 12.47
N TRP A 77 -3.47 1.12 13.57
CA TRP A 77 -3.01 0.36 14.70
C TRP A 77 -4.21 -0.20 15.45
N HIS A 78 -4.27 -1.52 15.60
CA HIS A 78 -5.29 -2.18 16.42
C HIS A 78 -4.65 -2.56 17.76
N PRO A 79 -5.05 -1.95 18.90
CA PRO A 79 -4.59 -2.39 20.20
C PRO A 79 -5.03 -3.83 20.45
N VAL A 80 -4.11 -4.73 20.80
CA VAL A 80 -4.44 -6.12 21.16
C VAL A 80 -4.87 -6.26 22.62
N LEU A 81 -4.60 -5.25 23.46
CA LEU A 81 -4.96 -5.19 24.87
C LEU A 81 -5.16 -3.72 25.29
N PRO A 82 -6.07 -3.41 26.25
CA PRO A 82 -6.08 -2.11 26.89
C PRO A 82 -4.88 -2.05 27.83
N CYS A 83 -3.76 -1.51 27.35
CA CYS A 83 -2.67 -1.08 28.23
C CYS A 83 -3.15 0.12 29.06
N GLY A 84 -4.02 -0.14 30.04
CA GLY A 84 -4.67 0.89 30.84
C GLY A 84 -6.04 0.56 31.42
N GLY A 85 -6.58 -0.67 31.28
CA GLY A 85 -7.81 -1.05 31.98
C GLY A 85 -9.07 -0.26 31.56
N GLY A 86 -9.08 0.29 30.34
CA GLY A 86 -10.28 0.86 29.74
C GLY A 86 -11.09 -0.21 29.02
N VAL A 87 -12.39 -0.25 29.24
CA VAL A 87 -13.31 -1.16 28.54
C VAL A 87 -13.27 -0.81 27.05
N GLY A 88 -12.84 -1.78 26.22
CA GLY A 88 -13.01 -1.71 24.78
C GLY A 88 -14.49 -1.49 24.45
N LEU A 89 -14.73 -0.66 23.45
CA LEU A 89 -15.98 0.06 23.15
C LEU A 89 -17.28 -0.76 23.25
N SER A 90 -18.25 -0.13 23.92
CA SER A 90 -19.68 -0.15 23.53
C SER A 90 -19.89 0.58 22.21
#